data_AF-L9Y1U2-F1
#
_entry.id   AF-L9Y1U2-F1
#
_cell.length_a   1.000
_cell.length_b   1.000
_cell.length_c   1.000
_cell.angle_alpha   90.00
_cell.angle_beta   90.00
_cell.angle_gamma   90.00
#
_symmetry.space_group_name_H-M   'P 1'
#
loop_
_entity.id
_entity.type
_entity.pdbx_description
1 polymer ?
#
loop_
_entity_poly.entity_id
_entity_poly.type
_entity_poly.pdbx_seq_one_letter_code
_entity_poly.pdbx_strand_id
1 'polypeptide(L)' 'MTAPLTDDAVGKTVVDVDGKELGIVAKVEGQRAYVDPDPSVAEQVLASVGWEGEDDEDYVVTEDMLQRVDNEVVLRGEL' A
#
# COMPACT_ATOMS: atom_id res chain seq x y z
N MET A 1 1.97 18.85 -3.64
CA MET A 1 1.25 18.24 -4.77
C MET A 1 1.45 16.75 -4.61
N THR A 2 0.40 16.01 -4.24
CA THR A 2 0.51 14.54 -4.23
C THR A 2 0.40 14.09 -5.69
N ALA A 3 1.27 13.18 -6.14
CA ALA A 3 1.15 12.67 -7.49
C ALA A 3 -0.09 11.75 -7.57
N PRO A 4 -0.82 11.77 -8.69
CA PRO A 4 -2.03 10.98 -8.82
C PRO A 4 -1.70 9.48 -8.80
N LEU A 5 -2.55 8.70 -8.15
CA LEU A 5 -2.44 7.24 -8.13
C LEU A 5 -2.95 6.69 -9.47
N THR A 6 -2.07 6.63 -10.47
CA THR A 6 -2.35 6.13 -11.83
C THR A 6 -1.67 4.78 -12.07
N ASP A 7 -1.88 4.19 -13.25
CA ASP A 7 -1.24 2.95 -13.69
C ASP A 7 0.29 2.96 -13.63
N ASP A 8 0.92 4.15 -13.60
CA ASP A 8 2.36 4.30 -13.37
C ASP A 8 2.77 3.78 -11.98
N ALA A 9 1.86 3.82 -11.00
CA ALA A 9 2.12 3.29 -9.67
C ALA A 9 2.17 1.75 -9.65
N VAL A 10 1.68 1.06 -10.68
CA VAL A 10 1.72 -0.40 -10.75
C VAL A 10 3.16 -0.90 -10.82
N GLY A 11 3.50 -1.85 -9.96
CA GLY A 11 4.86 -2.37 -9.81
C GLY A 11 5.78 -1.50 -8.94
N LYS A 12 5.30 -0.35 -8.42
CA LYS A 12 6.06 0.41 -7.42
C LYS A 12 6.00 -0.28 -6.07
N THR A 13 7.11 -0.19 -5.34
CA THR A 13 7.17 -0.58 -3.94
C THR A 13 6.30 0.35 -3.11
N VAL A 14 5.51 -0.24 -2.24
CA VAL A 14 4.71 0.45 -1.24
C VAL A 14 5.46 0.38 0.08
N VAL A 15 5.66 1.53 0.67
CA VAL A 15 6.36 1.68 1.94
C VAL A 15 5.50 2.46 2.92
N ASP A 16 5.78 2.28 4.19
CA ASP A 16 5.21 3.08 5.26
C ASP A 16 5.98 4.40 5.50
N VAL A 17 5.47 5.28 6.37
CA VAL A 17 6.16 6.52 6.78
C VAL A 17 7.50 6.26 7.43
N ASP A 18 7.67 5.09 8.06
CA ASP A 18 8.93 4.62 8.64
C ASP A 18 9.94 4.11 7.59
N GLY A 19 9.55 4.09 6.31
CA GLY A 19 10.38 3.53 5.22
C GLY A 19 10.42 2.01 5.20
N LYS A 20 9.46 1.37 5.87
CA LYS A 20 9.31 -0.08 5.87
C LYS A 20 8.56 -0.50 4.61
N GLU A 21 9.16 -1.36 3.80
CA GLU A 21 8.50 -2.01 2.68
C GLU A 21 7.30 -2.80 3.20
N LEU A 22 6.12 -2.53 2.63
CA LEU A 22 4.87 -3.19 2.94
C LEU A 22 4.49 -4.20 1.85
N GLY A 23 4.89 -3.94 0.61
CA GLY A 23 4.61 -4.79 -0.55
C GLY A 23 4.74 -4.03 -1.86
N ILE A 24 4.06 -4.49 -2.90
CA ILE A 24 4.12 -3.93 -4.26
C ILE A 24 2.71 -3.67 -4.79
N VAL A 25 2.54 -2.58 -5.54
CA VAL A 25 1.27 -2.32 -6.23
C VAL A 25 1.04 -3.37 -7.33
N ALA A 26 0.09 -4.27 -7.11
CA ALA A 26 -0.34 -5.27 -8.08
C ALA A 26 -1.14 -4.65 -9.24
N LYS A 27 -2.03 -3.69 -8.93
CA LYS A 27 -2.91 -3.07 -9.93
C LYS A 27 -3.38 -1.69 -9.48
N VAL A 28 -3.75 -0.83 -10.44
CA VAL A 28 -4.45 0.43 -10.15
C VAL A 28 -5.75 0.46 -10.94
N GLU A 29 -6.87 0.72 -10.25
CA GLU A 29 -8.17 0.99 -10.87
C GLU A 29 -8.70 2.36 -10.42
N GLY A 30 -8.73 3.30 -11.35
CA GLY A 30 -9.22 4.65 -11.11
C GLY A 30 -8.31 5.42 -10.17
N GLN A 31 -8.76 5.59 -8.91
CA GLN A 31 -8.02 6.28 -7.83
C GLN A 31 -7.72 5.32 -6.67
N ARG A 32 -7.64 4.02 -6.98
CA ARG A 32 -7.39 2.94 -6.02
C ARG A 32 -6.26 2.05 -6.52
N ALA A 33 -5.26 1.81 -5.69
CA ALA A 33 -4.19 0.86 -5.94
C ALA A 33 -4.44 -0.39 -5.10
N TYR A 34 -4.32 -1.55 -5.73
CA TYR A 34 -4.31 -2.86 -5.11
C TYR A 34 -2.85 -3.20 -4.87
N VAL A 35 -2.51 -3.50 -3.62
CA VAL A 35 -1.16 -3.73 -3.16
C VAL A 35 -1.09 -5.16 -2.67
N ASP A 36 -0.23 -5.96 -3.29
CA ASP A 36 0.11 -7.29 -2.83
C ASP A 36 1.12 -7.13 -1.67
N PRO A 37 0.72 -7.43 -0.43
CA PRO A 37 1.58 -7.24 0.73
C PRO A 37 2.60 -8.38 0.82
N ASP A 38 3.85 -8.05 1.10
CA ASP A 38 4.88 -9.06 1.29
C ASP A 38 4.55 -9.91 2.54
N PRO A 39 4.70 -11.25 2.49
CA PRO A 39 4.37 -12.13 3.61
C PRO A 39 5.17 -11.78 4.89
N SER A 40 6.39 -11.24 4.72
CA SER A 40 7.24 -10.78 5.83
C SER A 40 6.69 -9.55 6.55
N VAL A 41 5.85 -8.76 5.89
CA VAL A 41 5.25 -7.54 6.42
C VAL A 41 3.84 -7.82 6.92
N ALA A 42 3.10 -8.64 6.17
CA ALA A 42 1.80 -9.17 6.56
C ALA A 42 1.86 -9.69 8.00
N GLU A 43 2.86 -10.51 8.36
CA GLU A 43 3.01 -11.05 9.72
C GLU A 43 3.13 -9.98 10.84
N GLN A 44 3.76 -8.83 10.58
CA GLN A 44 3.93 -7.78 11.60
C GLN A 44 2.72 -6.87 11.72
N VAL A 45 2.02 -6.61 10.62
CA VAL A 45 0.82 -5.75 10.63
C VAL A 45 -0.43 -6.54 11.03
N LEU A 46 -0.51 -7.83 10.64
CA LEU A 46 -1.51 -8.81 11.14
C LEU A 46 -1.54 -8.87 12.66
N ALA A 47 -0.37 -8.82 13.31
CA ALA A 47 -0.25 -8.94 14.76
C ALA A 47 -0.71 -7.69 15.54
N SER A 48 -0.72 -6.51 14.92
CA SER A 48 -0.98 -5.23 15.61
C SER A 48 -2.37 -4.66 15.31
N VAL A 49 -2.89 -4.86 14.08
CA VAL A 49 -4.07 -4.11 13.60
C VAL A 49 -5.36 -4.95 13.56
N GLY A 50 -5.33 -6.26 13.83
CA GLY A 50 -6.56 -7.07 13.79
C GLY A 50 -7.13 -7.16 12.38
N TRP A 51 -6.27 -7.50 11.42
CA TRP A 51 -6.65 -7.83 10.05
C TRP A 51 -7.40 -9.17 10.00
N GLU A 52 -8.65 -9.18 10.47
CA GLU A 52 -9.66 -10.15 10.05
C GLU A 52 -10.42 -9.55 8.85
N GLY A 53 -9.73 -9.46 7.71
CA GLY A 53 -10.37 -9.20 6.43
C GLY A 53 -10.48 -10.52 5.70
N GLU A 54 -11.64 -11.17 5.81
CA GLU A 54 -12.02 -12.31 4.98
C GLU A 54 -11.78 -11.98 3.50
N ASP A 55 -11.00 -12.84 2.84
CA ASP A 55 -10.96 -13.03 1.39
C ASP A 55 -10.80 -11.75 0.54
N ASP A 56 -9.56 -11.29 0.38
CA ASP A 56 -8.95 -10.98 -0.94
C ASP A 56 -7.49 -10.54 -0.69
N GLU A 57 -6.57 -11.10 -1.47
CA GLU A 57 -5.12 -11.15 -1.23
C GLU A 57 -4.41 -9.77 -1.38
N ASP A 58 -5.16 -8.71 -1.70
CA ASP A 58 -4.66 -7.37 -2.05
C ASP A 58 -5.18 -6.25 -1.11
N TYR A 59 -4.29 -5.41 -0.61
CA TYR A 59 -4.61 -4.19 0.14
C TYR A 59 -4.98 -3.02 -0.80
N VAL A 60 -6.18 -2.48 -0.66
CA VAL A 60 -6.64 -1.35 -1.47
C VAL A 60 -6.24 -0.01 -0.85
N VAL A 61 -5.23 0.64 -1.44
CA VAL A 61 -4.77 1.99 -1.12
C VAL A 61 -5.52 3.02 -1.94
N THR A 62 -5.92 4.13 -1.31
CA THR A 62 -6.53 5.27 -1.99
C THR A 62 -5.70 6.53 -1.80
N GLU A 63 -5.90 7.57 -2.61
CA GLU A 63 -5.14 8.82 -2.54
C GLU A 63 -5.16 9.51 -1.16
N ASP A 64 -6.20 9.28 -0.36
CA ASP A 64 -6.32 9.84 1.00
C ASP A 64 -5.36 9.16 2.01
N MET A 65 -5.04 7.89 1.73
CA MET A 65 -4.08 7.08 2.49
C MET A 65 -2.64 7.29 2.02
N LEU A 66 -2.42 8.05 0.94
CA LEU A 66 -1.08 8.32 0.40
C LEU A 66 -0.49 9.56 1.04
N GLN A 67 0.71 9.43 1.57
CA GLN A 67 1.51 10.58 1.98
C GLN A 67 2.23 11.21 0.79
N ARG A 68 2.81 10.36 -0.07
CA ARG A 68 3.57 10.79 -1.25
C ARG A 68 3.69 9.64 -2.25
N VAL A 69 3.69 9.98 -3.54
CA VAL A 69 3.98 9.05 -4.64
C VAL A 69 5.12 9.64 -5.45
N ASP A 70 6.29 9.01 -5.40
CA ASP A 70 7.49 9.40 -6.15
C ASP A 70 8.09 8.15 -6.85
N ASN A 71 9.26 7.67 -6.40
CA ASN A 71 9.81 6.37 -6.80
C ASN A 71 9.05 5.22 -6.15
N GLU A 72 8.62 5.43 -4.92
CA GLU A 72 7.84 4.51 -4.10
C GLU A 72 6.54 5.18 -3.66
N VAL A 73 5.59 4.34 -3.24
CA VAL A 73 4.28 4.75 -2.74
C VAL A 73 4.37 4.79 -1.21
N VAL A 74 4.42 5.97 -0.63
CA VAL A 74 4.50 6.16 0.83
C VAL A 74 3.09 6.30 1.39
N LEU A 75 2.68 5.37 2.25
CA LEU A 75 1.41 5.45 2.96
C LEU A 75 1.49 6.45 4.12
N ARG A 76 0.38 7.12 4.38
CA ARG A 76 0.10 7.92 5.59
C ARG A 76 -0.61 7.00 6.59
N GLY A 77 0.09 6.00 7.12
CA GLY A 77 -0.42 5.13 8.17
C GLY A 77 0.38 5.30 9.44
N GLU A 78 -0.27 5.51 10.58
CA GLU A 78 0.21 4.88 11.82
C GLU A 78 -0.31 3.44 11.72
N LEU A 79 0.55 2.49 11.36
CA LEU A 79 0.25 1.04 11.38
C LEU A 79 0.80 0.41 12.66
#